data_AF-A0A9R1LQW7-F1
#
_entry.id   AF-A0A9R1LQW7-F1
#
_cell.length_a   1.000
_cell.length_b   1.000
_cell.length_c   1.000
_cell.angle_alpha   90.00
_cell.angle_beta   90.00
_cell.angle_gamma   90.00
#
_symmetry.space_group_name_H-M   'P 1'
#
loop_
_entity.id
_entity.type
_entity.pdbx_description
1 polymer ?
#
loop_
_entity_poly.entity_id
_entity_poly.type
_entity_poly.pdbx_seq_one_letter_code
_entity_poly.pdbx_strand_id
1 'polypeptide(L)'
;MGALDGGLNIAHSDKRFVGFKKDKKQLGAEIHRKYIYEGHVADYMKSIADEESKKYQSNFSEYIKKNITADDMEALYKKVHAAIRAYPTMAKSTKEPPKTHKMHDELHAKVQLKFPCFLLLQEFCRFVLLGCKCMPFASPYG
;
A
#
# COMPACT_ATOMS: atom_id res chain seq x y z
N MET A 1 7.06 -4.97 20.63
CA MET A 1 6.31 -4.40 21.78
C MET A 1 6.14 -2.89 21.70
N GLY A 2 6.33 -2.24 20.54
CA GLY A 2 6.32 -0.77 20.48
C GLY A 2 5.00 -0.08 20.80
N ALA A 3 3.85 -0.69 20.54
CA ALA A 3 2.54 -0.06 20.79
C ALA A 3 2.20 0.01 22.30
N LEU A 4 2.54 -1.04 23.04
CA LEU A 4 2.37 -1.08 24.49
C LEU A 4 3.32 -0.11 25.18
N ASP A 5 4.57 -0.04 24.71
CA ASP A 5 5.57 0.95 25.16
C ASP A 5 5.18 2.40 24.78
N GLY A 6 4.21 2.56 23.88
CA GLY A 6 3.60 3.84 23.49
C GLY A 6 2.38 4.23 24.32
N GLY A 7 1.98 3.41 25.30
CA GLY A 7 0.86 3.68 26.21
C GLY A 7 -0.48 3.04 25.81
N LEU A 8 -0.53 2.25 24.73
CA LEU A 8 -1.75 1.53 24.35
C LEU A 8 -1.89 0.23 25.15
N ASN A 9 -2.99 0.06 25.86
CA ASN A 9 -3.25 -1.17 26.60
C ASN A 9 -3.79 -2.27 25.67
N ILE A 10 -2.93 -3.22 25.29
CA ILE A 10 -3.27 -4.36 24.44
C ILE A 10 -3.13 -5.64 25.25
N ALA A 11 -4.20 -6.43 25.34
CA ALA A 11 -4.13 -7.76 25.94
C ALA A 11 -3.20 -8.67 25.13
N HIS A 12 -2.12 -9.15 25.75
CA HIS A 12 -1.12 -10.00 25.11
C HIS A 12 -0.56 -11.03 26.09
N SER A 13 0.23 -12.00 25.58
CA SER A 13 0.93 -12.99 26.39
C SER A 13 2.40 -13.05 26.02
N ASP A 14 3.26 -13.39 26.98
CA ASP A 14 4.72 -13.33 26.82
C ASP A 14 5.30 -14.40 25.88
N LYS A 15 4.48 -15.38 25.49
CA LYS A 15 4.89 -16.54 24.70
C LYS A 15 5.40 -16.19 23.30
N ARG A 16 5.00 -15.02 22.78
CA ARG A 16 5.38 -14.54 21.44
C ARG A 16 6.57 -13.60 21.47
N PHE A 17 7.13 -13.32 22.64
CA PHE A 17 8.31 -12.49 22.75
C PHE A 17 9.60 -13.22 22.41
N VAL A 18 10.50 -12.46 21.80
CA VAL A 18 11.87 -12.91 21.57
C VAL A 18 12.57 -13.09 22.90
N GLY A 19 13.27 -14.21 23.05
CA GLY A 19 13.91 -14.61 24.31
C GLY A 19 12.98 -15.33 25.29
N PHE A 20 11.73 -15.63 24.92
CA PHE A 20 10.85 -16.47 25.74
C PHE A 20 11.31 -17.93 25.72
N LYS A 21 11.65 -18.48 26.89
CA LYS A 21 12.00 -19.89 27.04
C LYS A 21 10.78 -20.67 27.47
N LYS A 22 10.28 -21.56 26.59
CA LYS A 22 9.08 -22.39 26.85
C LYS A 22 9.23 -23.23 28.12
N ASP A 23 10.44 -23.74 28.38
CA ASP A 23 10.72 -24.64 29.50
C ASP A 23 10.66 -23.93 30.85
N LYS A 24 11.18 -22.70 30.91
CA LYS A 24 11.24 -21.91 32.14
C LYS A 24 10.05 -20.96 32.31
N LYS A 25 9.18 -20.85 31.28
CA LYS A 25 8.08 -19.88 31.19
C LYS A 25 8.50 -18.45 31.59
N GLN A 26 9.76 -18.11 31.32
CA GLN A 26 10.37 -16.83 31.67
C GLN A 26 10.86 -16.13 30.41
N LEU A 27 10.67 -14.81 30.39
CA LEU A 27 11.17 -13.94 29.34
C LEU A 27 12.59 -13.49 29.66
N GLY A 28 13.53 -13.74 28.75
CA GLY A 28 14.86 -13.12 28.81
C GLY A 28 14.78 -11.64 28.46
N ALA A 29 14.64 -10.76 29.46
CA ALA A 29 14.50 -9.32 29.27
C ALA A 29 15.69 -8.70 28.51
N GLU A 30 16.90 -9.23 28.73
CA GLU A 30 18.13 -8.79 28.04
C GLU A 30 18.04 -9.04 26.53
N ILE A 31 17.65 -10.27 26.13
CA ILE A 31 17.47 -10.63 24.73
C ILE A 31 16.34 -9.78 24.12
N HIS A 32 15.23 -9.61 24.84
CA HIS A 32 14.14 -8.78 24.35
C HIS A 32 14.59 -7.33 24.07
N ARG A 33 15.36 -6.73 24.99
CA ARG A 33 15.95 -5.40 24.83
C ARG A 33 16.91 -5.33 23.64
N LYS A 34 17.76 -6.35 23.47
CA LYS A 34 18.70 -6.43 22.34
C LYS A 34 17.97 -6.40 21.00
N TYR A 35 16.82 -7.07 20.89
CA TYR A 35 16.02 -7.05 19.66
C TYR A 35 15.31 -5.71 19.43
N ILE A 36 14.91 -4.99 20.48
CA ILE A 36 14.29 -3.66 20.34
C ILE A 36 15.26 -2.66 19.70
N TYR A 37 16.55 -2.75 20.01
CA TYR A 37 17.58 -1.85 19.50
C TYR A 37 18.42 -2.45 18.35
N GLU A 38 17.87 -3.42 17.62
CA GLU A 38 18.51 -4.06 16.46
C GLU A 38 19.90 -4.67 16.75
N GLY A 39 20.18 -5.06 17.99
CA GLY A 39 21.48 -5.65 18.35
C GLY A 39 21.76 -6.97 17.64
N HIS A 40 20.74 -7.72 17.24
CA HIS A 40 20.88 -8.93 16.44
C HIS A 40 21.31 -8.63 14.98
N VAL A 41 20.88 -7.51 14.41
CA VAL A 41 21.34 -7.04 13.09
C VAL A 41 22.79 -6.58 13.19
N ALA A 42 23.15 -5.86 14.25
CA ALA A 42 24.52 -5.45 14.51
C ALA A 42 25.48 -6.65 14.63
N ASP A 43 25.08 -7.70 15.35
CA ASP A 43 25.86 -8.95 15.42
C ASP A 43 26.03 -9.60 14.04
N TYR A 44 24.96 -9.64 13.24
CA TYR A 44 24.98 -10.22 11.89
C TYR A 44 25.83 -9.41 10.91
N MET A 45 25.83 -8.08 11.05
CA MET A 45 26.74 -7.20 10.30
C MET A 45 28.21 -7.53 10.61
N LYS A 46 28.54 -7.76 11.89
CA LYS A 46 29.89 -8.13 12.33
C LYS A 46 30.30 -9.50 11.78
N SER A 47 29.44 -10.52 11.90
CA SER A 47 29.77 -11.86 11.42
C SER A 47 29.97 -11.93 9.90
N ILE A 48 29.13 -11.27 9.10
CA ILE A 48 29.27 -11.30 7.64
C ILE A 48 30.46 -10.47 7.16
N ALA A 49 30.79 -9.37 7.86
CA ALA A 49 31.92 -8.54 7.49
C ALA A 49 33.23 -9.35 7.45
N ASP A 50 33.38 -10.32 8.36
CA ASP A 50 34.54 -11.20 8.45
C ASP A 50 34.48 -12.38 7.46
N GLU A 51 33.29 -12.91 7.18
CA GLU A 51 33.12 -14.10 6.34
C GLU A 51 33.07 -13.80 4.82
N GLU A 52 32.24 -12.84 4.39
CA GLU A 52 31.97 -12.62 2.96
C GLU A 52 31.57 -11.17 2.63
N SER A 53 32.56 -10.39 2.21
CA SER A 53 32.39 -8.98 1.85
C SER A 53 31.38 -8.73 0.72
N LYS A 54 31.20 -9.68 -0.21
CA LYS A 54 30.21 -9.57 -1.30
C LYS A 54 28.77 -9.57 -0.79
N LYS A 55 28.45 -10.47 0.15
CA LYS A 55 27.13 -10.51 0.80
C LYS A 55 26.92 -9.30 1.71
N TYR A 56 27.97 -8.82 2.35
CA TYR A 56 27.90 -7.58 3.12
C TYR A 56 27.45 -6.39 2.25
N GLN A 57 28.06 -6.24 1.06
CA GLN A 57 27.70 -5.18 0.13
C GLN A 57 26.27 -5.31 -0.42
N SER A 58 25.78 -6.53 -0.70
CA SER A 58 24.40 -6.72 -1.16
C SER A 58 23.38 -6.43 -0.06
N ASN A 59 23.60 -6.97 1.14
CA ASN A 59 22.64 -6.89 2.24
C ASN A 59 22.61 -5.50 2.88
N PHE A 60 23.78 -4.85 2.99
CA PHE A 60 23.95 -3.58 3.71
C PHE A 60 24.26 -2.40 2.80
N SER A 61 23.90 -2.48 1.52
CA SER A 61 24.13 -1.41 0.53
C SER A 61 23.61 -0.04 0.98
N GLU A 62 22.44 0.03 1.59
CA GLU A 62 21.89 1.29 2.11
C GLU A 62 22.61 1.81 3.35
N TYR A 63 23.07 0.91 4.22
CA TYR A 63 23.81 1.26 5.43
C TYR A 63 25.17 1.85 5.05
N ILE A 64 25.83 1.28 4.05
CA ILE A 64 27.07 1.81 3.47
C ILE A 64 26.84 3.22 2.90
N LYS A 65 25.77 3.42 2.13
CA LYS A 65 25.42 4.75 1.58
C LYS A 65 25.17 5.81 2.67
N LYS A 66 24.61 5.39 3.80
CA LYS A 66 24.28 6.27 4.95
C LYS A 66 25.40 6.33 6.00
N ASN A 67 26.52 5.62 5.79
CA ASN A 67 27.63 5.49 6.73
C ASN A 67 27.20 5.02 8.13
N ILE A 68 26.30 4.05 8.21
CA ILE A 68 25.82 3.49 9.48
C ILE A 68 26.61 2.22 9.77
N THR A 69 27.27 2.17 10.94
CA THR A 69 28.02 0.99 11.38
C THR A 69 27.22 0.15 12.40
N ALA A 70 27.70 -1.06 12.69
CA ALA A 70 27.03 -1.98 13.62
C ALA A 70 26.89 -1.39 15.04
N ASP A 71 27.85 -0.60 15.51
CA ASP A 71 27.83 -0.01 16.85
C ASP A 71 26.89 1.22 16.93
N ASP A 72 26.61 1.86 15.80
CA ASP A 72 25.70 3.01 15.73
C ASP A 72 24.22 2.63 15.82
N MET A 73 23.88 1.36 15.61
CA MET A 73 22.49 0.88 15.52
C MET A 73 21.69 1.15 16.81
N GLU A 74 22.24 0.83 18.00
CA GLU A 74 21.54 1.07 19.26
C GLU A 74 21.31 2.57 19.52
N ALA A 75 22.31 3.39 19.20
CA ALA A 75 22.22 4.85 19.36
C ALA A 75 21.19 5.46 18.40
N LEU A 76 21.15 4.98 17.14
CA LEU A 76 20.21 5.43 16.13
C LEU A 76 18.76 5.18 16.56
N TYR A 77 18.42 3.96 16.98
CA TYR A 77 17.05 3.63 17.37
C TYR A 77 16.59 4.35 18.63
N LYS A 78 17.49 4.59 19.60
CA LYS A 78 17.17 5.45 20.77
C LYS A 78 16.80 6.87 20.35
N LYS A 79 17.56 7.46 19.40
CA LYS A 79 17.26 8.79 18.84
C LYS A 79 15.93 8.81 18.10
N VAL A 80 15.66 7.78 17.28
CA VAL A 80 14.38 7.63 16.55
C VAL A 80 13.20 7.57 17.53
N HIS A 81 13.29 6.75 18.58
CA HIS A 81 12.23 6.68 19.58
C HIS A 81 12.01 7.99 20.34
N ALA A 82 13.08 8.75 20.61
CA ALA A 82 12.95 10.09 21.21
C ALA A 82 12.26 11.07 20.25
N ALA A 83 12.63 11.07 18.97
CA ALA A 83 12.05 11.93 17.95
C ALA A 83 10.54 11.66 17.74
N ILE A 84 10.12 10.39 17.70
CA ILE A 84 8.70 10.00 17.57
C ILE A 84 7.88 10.49 18.77
N ARG A 85 8.43 10.40 19.99
CA ARG A 85 7.76 10.88 21.21
C ARG A 85 7.64 12.41 21.23
N ALA A 86 8.65 13.12 20.73
CA ALA A 86 8.65 14.57 20.66
C ALA A 86 7.65 15.11 19.62
N TYR A 87 7.57 14.46 18.45
CA TYR A 87 6.70 14.87 17.35
C TYR A 87 5.81 13.70 16.88
N PRO A 88 4.69 13.43 17.56
CA PRO A 88 3.80 12.30 17.24
C PRO A 88 2.89 12.54 16.02
N THR A 89 3.01 13.69 15.35
CA THR A 89 2.16 14.07 14.22
C THR A 89 2.63 13.42 12.92
N MET A 90 1.70 12.83 12.16
CA MET A 90 2.03 12.34 10.82
C MET A 90 2.32 13.50 9.86
N ALA A 91 3.48 13.46 9.21
CA ALA A 91 3.76 14.36 8.11
C ALA A 91 2.84 14.05 6.93
N LYS A 92 2.12 15.06 6.43
CA LYS A 92 1.29 14.91 5.23
C LYS A 92 2.18 14.71 4.01
N SER A 93 1.83 13.73 3.18
CA SER A 93 2.53 13.50 1.92
C SER A 93 2.43 14.73 1.03
N THR A 94 3.57 15.22 0.55
CA THR A 94 3.70 16.27 -0.47
C THR A 94 3.63 15.72 -1.89
N LYS A 95 3.44 14.40 -2.07
CA LYS A 95 3.27 13.80 -3.39
C LYS A 95 2.02 14.36 -4.05
N GLU A 96 2.17 14.79 -5.30
CA GLU A 96 1.03 15.15 -6.14
C GLU A 96 0.04 13.97 -6.22
N PRO A 97 -1.28 14.25 -6.24
CA PRO A 97 -2.28 13.21 -6.36
C PRO A 97 -2.00 12.37 -7.62
N PRO A 98 -2.15 11.03 -7.54
CA PRO A 98 -1.93 10.18 -8.70
C PRO A 98 -2.81 10.64 -9.86
N LYS A 99 -2.23 10.72 -11.06
CA LYS A 99 -2.99 11.01 -12.28
C LYS A 99 -4.14 10.02 -12.38
N THR A 100 -5.36 10.54 -12.55
CA THR A 100 -6.55 9.71 -12.72
C THR A 100 -6.31 8.67 -13.80
N HIS A 101 -6.56 7.40 -13.48
CA HIS A 101 -6.47 6.33 -14.46
C HIS A 101 -7.59 6.56 -15.48
N LYS A 102 -7.25 6.97 -16.71
CA LYS A 102 -8.24 7.18 -17.77
C LYS A 102 -8.84 5.84 -18.15
N MET A 103 -10.00 5.51 -17.60
CA MET A 103 -10.78 4.34 -18.00
C MET A 103 -12.25 4.76 -18.14
N HIS A 104 -12.74 4.68 -19.39
CA HIS A 104 -14.14 4.71 -19.88
C HIS A 104 -14.74 5.92 -20.63
N ASP A 105 -14.07 7.06 -20.80
CA ASP A 105 -14.65 8.10 -21.69
C ASP A 105 -14.48 7.78 -23.19
N GLU A 106 -13.39 7.10 -23.56
CA GLU A 106 -13.14 6.74 -24.98
C GLU A 106 -14.00 5.57 -25.49
N LEU A 107 -14.51 4.72 -24.59
CA LEU A 107 -15.37 3.60 -24.99
C LEU A 107 -16.80 4.09 -25.27
N HIS A 108 -17.32 5.04 -24.49
CA HIS A 108 -18.63 5.65 -24.73
C HIS A 108 -18.70 6.35 -26.11
N ALA A 109 -17.64 7.06 -26.51
CA ALA A 109 -17.60 7.72 -27.82
C ALA A 109 -17.56 6.73 -29.00
N LYS A 110 -16.80 5.62 -28.87
CA LYS A 110 -16.73 4.57 -29.91
C LYS A 110 -18.00 3.72 -30.01
N VAL A 111 -18.72 3.53 -28.91
CA VAL A 111 -20.02 2.84 -28.91
C VAL A 111 -21.07 3.69 -29.62
N GLN A 112 -21.15 5.01 -29.37
CA GLN A 112 -22.11 5.90 -30.02
C GLN A 112 -21.91 6.01 -31.55
N LEU A 113 -20.67 6.03 -32.03
CA LEU A 113 -20.37 6.11 -33.47
C LEU A 113 -20.60 4.80 -34.24
N LYS A 114 -20.80 3.67 -33.55
CA LYS A 114 -21.02 2.36 -34.19
C LYS A 114 -22.51 2.00 -34.35
N PHE A 115 -23.41 2.80 -33.77
CA PHE A 115 -24.87 2.64 -33.85
C PHE A 115 -25.64 3.43 -34.93
N PRO A 116 -25.08 4.31 -35.80
CA PRO A 116 -25.89 5.01 -36.80
C PRO A 116 -26.29 4.10 -37.98
N CYS A 117 -25.56 3.01 -38.25
CA CYS A 117 -25.87 2.09 -39.34
C CYS A 117 -27.05 1.14 -39.00
N PHE A 118 -27.21 0.78 -37.72
CA PHE A 118 -28.27 -0.15 -37.30
C PHE A 118 -29.67 0.50 -37.28
N LEU A 119 -29.75 1.78 -36.88
CA LEU A 119 -31.00 2.53 -36.84
C LEU A 119 -31.50 2.95 -38.24
N LEU A 120 -30.60 3.23 -39.19
CA LEU A 120 -31.00 3.53 -40.57
C LEU A 120 -31.61 2.32 -41.28
N LEU A 121 -31.17 1.09 -40.98
CA LEU A 121 -31.75 -0.12 -41.55
C LEU A 121 -33.15 -0.42 -40.98
N GLN A 122 -33.39 -0.09 -39.71
CA GLN A 122 -34.69 -0.28 -39.06
C GLN A 122 -35.74 0.73 -39.55
N GLU A 123 -35.36 1.98 -39.77
CA GLU A 123 -36.25 3.00 -40.36
C GLU A 123 -36.54 2.71 -41.85
N PHE A 124 -35.57 2.20 -42.62
CA PHE A 124 -35.82 1.79 -44.01
C PHE A 124 -36.80 0.61 -44.10
N CYS A 125 -36.72 -0.37 -43.19
CA CYS A 125 -37.71 -1.45 -43.09
C CYS A 125 -39.12 -0.95 -42.70
N ARG A 126 -39.23 0.08 -41.85
CA ARG A 126 -40.53 0.68 -41.50
C ARG A 126 -41.12 1.48 -42.66
N PHE A 127 -40.31 2.20 -43.43
CA PHE A 127 -40.79 3.04 -44.54
C PHE A 127 -41.32 2.21 -45.72
N VAL A 128 -40.75 1.03 -45.98
CA VAL A 128 -41.25 0.10 -47.01
C VAL A 128 -42.57 -0.56 -46.60
N LEU A 129 -42.81 -0.79 -45.31
CA LEU A 129 -44.02 -1.47 -44.81
C LEU A 129 -45.21 -0.56 -44.55
N LEU A 130 -45.01 0.76 -44.40
CA LEU A 130 -46.08 1.73 -44.09
C LEU A 130 -46.58 2.54 -45.29
N GLY A 131 -46.02 2.34 -46.50
CA GLY A 131 -46.42 3.00 -47.75
C GLY A 131 -47.72 2.47 -48.40
N CYS A 132 -48.57 1.77 -47.65
CA CYS A 132 -49.86 1.27 -48.13
C CYS A 132 -51.04 1.94 -47.39
N LYS A 133 -51.48 3.06 -47.97
CA LYS A 133 -52.88 3.50 -48.11
C LYS A 133 -53.63 4.11 -46.92
N CYS A 134 -54.24 5.26 -47.25
CA CYS A 134 -55.48 5.87 -46.74
C CYS A 134 -55.38 6.92 -45.60
N MET A 135 -55.16 8.17 -46.01
CA MET A 135 -55.90 9.36 -45.50
C MET A 135 -57.43 9.15 -45.66
N PRO A 136 -58.31 10.03 -45.13
CA PRO A 136 -58.27 10.81 -43.89
C PRO A 136 -59.61 10.66 -43.11
N PHE A 137 -59.69 11.02 -41.82
CA PHE A 137 -60.97 11.52 -41.28
C PHE A 137 -60.78 12.33 -40.00
N ALA A 138 -61.65 13.31 -39.87
CA ALA A 138 -61.57 14.49 -39.04
C ALA A 138 -61.87 14.27 -37.55
N SER A 139 -61.42 15.25 -36.77
CA SER A 139 -61.78 15.56 -35.37
C SER A 139 -63.30 15.58 -35.12
N PRO A 140 -63.72 15.31 -33.87
CA PRO A 140 -64.45 16.37 -33.16
C PRO A 140 -64.02 16.50 -31.68
N TYR A 141 -64.32 17.67 -31.09
CA TYR A 141 -64.14 18.10 -29.68
C TYR A 141 -62.72 18.62 -29.32
N GLY A 142 -62.49 19.91 -29.09
CA GLY A 142 -63.33 21.11 -29.12
C GLY A 142 -62.46 22.36 -28.96
#